data_AF-A0A358QU20-F1
#
_entry.id   AF-A0A358QU20-F1
#
_cell.length_a   1.000
_cell.length_b   1.000
_cell.length_c   1.000
_cell.angle_alpha   90.00
_cell.angle_beta   90.00
_cell.angle_gamma   90.00
#
_symmetry.space_group_name_H-M   'P 1'
#
loop_
_entity.id
_entity.type
_entity.pdbx_description
1 polymer ?
#
loop_
_entity_poly.entity_id
_entity_poly.type
_entity_poly.pdbx_seq_one_letter_code
_entity_poly.pdbx_strand_id
1 'polypeptide(L)' 'MIKKIKELEKKINDLKNRMPAHSVKPGMIDELEELEEELARLKSNGKGKQTVI' A
#
# COMPACT_ATOMS: atom_id res chain seq x y z
N MET A 1 -3.72 9.69 10.75
CA MET A 1 -2.99 8.44 10.45
C MET A 1 -3.90 7.33 9.94
N ILE A 2 -4.95 6.92 10.66
CA ILE A 2 -5.85 5.82 10.22
C ILE A 2 -6.56 6.09 8.87
N LYS A 3 -6.98 7.34 8.60
CA LYS A 3 -7.63 7.71 7.33
C LYS A 3 -6.73 7.47 6.11
N LYS A 4 -5.45 7.87 6.20
CA LYS A 4 -4.47 7.73 5.11
C LYS A 4 -4.14 6.26 4.81
N ILE A 5 -4.03 5.42 5.85
CA ILE A 5 -3.84 3.97 5.71
C ILE A 5 -5.03 3.35 4.95
N LYS A 6 -6.27 3.69 5.34
CA LYS A 6 -7.47 3.19 4.65
C LYS A 6 -7.56 3.66 3.19
N GLU A 7 -7.12 4.89 2.90
CA GLU A 7 -7.06 5.40 1.53
C GLU A 7 -6.05 4.64 0.67
N LEU A 8 -4.87 4.34 1.21
CA LEU A 8 -3.84 3.55 0.51
C LEU A 8 -4.32 2.12 0.27
N GLU A 9 -4.91 1.46 1.27
CA GLU A 9 -5.50 0.13 1.12
C GLU A 9 -6.58 0.10 0.04
N LYS A 10 -7.43 1.13 -0.01
CA LYS A 10 -8.45 1.27 -1.06
C LYS A 10 -7.81 1.41 -2.45
N LYS A 11 -6.78 2.26 -2.60
CA LYS A 11 -6.07 2.45 -3.87
C LYS A 11 -5.40 1.17 -4.35
N ILE A 12 -4.73 0.45 -3.46
CA ILE A 12 -4.09 -0.84 -3.75
C ILE A 12 -5.14 -1.84 -4.25
N ASN A 13 -6.27 -1.96 -3.55
CA ASN A 13 -7.31 -2.90 -3.93
C ASN A 13 -7.94 -2.55 -5.28
N ASP A 14 -8.18 -1.26 -5.53
CA ASP A 14 -8.70 -0.78 -6.80
C ASP A 14 -7.72 -1.01 -7.96
N LEU A 15 -6.42 -0.78 -7.74
CA LEU A 15 -5.38 -1.06 -8.72
C LEU A 15 -5.28 -2.56 -9.03
N LYS A 16 -5.28 -3.42 -8.01
CA LYS A 16 -5.27 -4.89 -8.17
C LYS A 16 -6.50 -5.40 -8.93
N ASN A 17 -7.68 -4.84 -8.68
CA ASN A 17 -8.90 -5.22 -9.40
C ASN A 17 -8.89 -4.79 -10.88
N ARG A 18 -8.17 -3.72 -11.21
CA ARG A 18 -8.04 -3.22 -12.59
C ARG A 18 -6.88 -3.85 -13.35
N MET A 19 -5.98 -4.58 -12.67
CA MET A 19 -4.85 -5.23 -13.32
C MET A 19 -5.34 -6.36 -14.25
N PRO A 20 -4.93 -6.38 -15.53
CA PRO A 20 -5.28 -7.46 -16.45
C PRO A 20 -4.50 -8.74 -16.13
N ALA A 21 -5.21 -9.87 -16.01
CA ALA A 21 -4.66 -11.16 -15.55
C ALA A 21 -3.45 -11.70 -16.35
N HIS A 22 -3.32 -11.34 -17.62
CA HIS A 22 -2.28 -11.88 -18.52
C HIS A 22 -1.33 -10.83 -19.10
N SER A 23 -1.53 -9.54 -18.80
CA SER A 23 -0.74 -8.47 -19.41
C SER A 23 -0.62 -7.26 -18.49
N VAL A 24 -0.26 -7.51 -17.22
CA VAL A 24 -0.04 -6.42 -16.26
C VAL A 24 1.01 -5.47 -16.82
N LYS A 25 0.66 -4.19 -16.91
CA LYS A 25 1.58 -3.17 -17.41
C LYS A 25 2.66 -2.91 -16.36
N PRO A 26 3.94 -2.77 -16.73
CA PRO A 26 5.02 -2.47 -15.79
C PRO A 26 4.70 -1.27 -14.88
N GLY A 27 4.18 -0.18 -15.44
CA GLY A 27 3.80 0.99 -14.64
C GLY A 27 2.68 0.76 -13.62
N MET A 28 1.83 -0.26 -13.79
CA MET A 28 0.87 -0.66 -12.76
C MET A 28 1.54 -1.43 -11.63
N ILE A 29 2.62 -2.17 -11.92
CA ILE A 29 3.44 -2.86 -10.91
C ILE A 29 4.21 -1.83 -10.11
N ASP A 30 4.87 -0.88 -10.78
CA ASP A 30 5.60 0.20 -10.13
C ASP A 30 4.67 1.01 -9.20
N GLU A 31 3.48 1.40 -9.68
CA GLU A 31 2.48 2.10 -8.86
C GLU A 31 2.03 1.25 -7.66
N LEU A 32 1.86 -0.06 -7.85
CA LEU A 32 1.46 -0.95 -6.77
C LEU A 32 2.54 -1.07 -5.70
N GLU A 33 3.80 -1.25 -6.11
CA GLU A 33 4.95 -1.34 -5.21
C GLU A 33 5.10 -0.06 -4.38
N GLU A 34 5.00 1.12 -5.00
CA GLU A 34 5.05 2.41 -4.30
C GLU A 34 3.94 2.54 -3.24
N LEU A 35 2.71 2.17 -3.59
CA LEU A 35 1.57 2.24 -2.67
C LEU A 35 1.72 1.27 -1.50
N GLU A 36 2.21 0.05 -1.76
CA GLU A 36 2.47 -0.97 -0.74
C GLU A 36 3.62 -0.55 0.19
N GLU A 37 4.67 0.07 -0.35
CA GLU A 37 5.78 0.61 0.45
C GLU A 37 5.33 1.77 1.35
N GLU A 38 4.55 2.73 0.84
CA GLU A 38 4.00 3.84 1.63
C GLU A 38 3.10 3.30 2.76
N LEU A 39 2.26 2.32 2.45
CA LEU A 39 1.40 1.66 3.43
C LEU A 39 2.23 0.96 4.52
N ALA A 40 3.29 0.24 4.13
CA ALA A 40 4.20 -0.42 5.06
C ALA A 40 4.90 0.58 5.97
N ARG A 41 5.40 1.70 5.43
CA ARG A 41 6.03 2.78 6.21
C ARG A 41 5.05 3.39 7.21
N LEU A 42 3.81 3.67 6.83
CA LEU A 42 2.80 4.23 7.72
C LEU A 42 2.36 3.24 8.80
N LYS A 43 2.24 1.94 8.45
CA LYS A 43 1.94 0.89 9.43
C LYS A 43 3.11 0.65 10.39
N SER A 44 4.36 0.76 9.91
CA SER A 44 5.57 0.64 10.72
C SER A 44 5.75 1.84 11.67
N ASN A 45 5.60 3.06 11.18
CA ASN A 45 5.63 4.27 12.02
C ASN A 45 4.47 4.34 13.02
N GLY A 46 3.34 3.68 12.74
CA GLY A 46 2.26 3.48 13.70
C GLY A 46 2.54 2.41 14.77
N LYS A 47 3.50 1.52 14.53
CA LYS A 47 3.92 0.43 15.44
C LYS A 47 5.25 0.68 16.17
N GLY A 48 5.95 1.77 15.87
CA GLY A 48 7.22 2.17 16.51
C GLY A 48 7.11 2.93 17.84
N LYS A 49 5.93 3.03 18.46
CA LYS A 49 5.74 3.56 19.83
C LYS A 49 5.07 2.54 20.76
N GLN A 50 5.41 1.26 20.62
CA GLN A 50 4.99 0.24 21.57
C GLN A 50 6.22 -0.56 22.03
N THR A 51 6.70 -0.19 23.21
CA THR A 51 7.47 -1.03 24.14
C THR A 51 8.85 -1.52 23.69
N VAL A 52 9.88 -0.81 24.14
CA VAL A 52 10.99 -1.46 24.86
C VAL A 52 10.90 -0.91 26.28
N ILE A 53 10.36 -1.72 27.20
CA ILE A 53 10.55 -1.57 28.65
C ILE A 53 11.68 -2.49 29.07
#